data_AF-A0A950TQ56-F1
#
_entry.id   AF-A0A950TQ56-F1
#
_cell.length_a   1.000
_cell.length_b   1.000
_cell.length_c   1.000
_cell.angle_alpha   90.00
_cell.angle_beta   90.00
_cell.angle_gamma   90.00
#
_symmetry.space_group_name_H-M   'P 1'
#
loop_
_entity.id
_entity.type
_entity.pdbx_description
1 polymer ?
#
loop_
_entity_poly.entity_id
_entity_poly.type
_entity_poly.pdbx_seq_one_letter_code
_entity_poly.pdbx_strand_id
1 'polypeptide(L)'
;MPKKITWTHAQDTILKRLRAEGASWDEIALAFGYNRKTVIERGNRIGAIKPPPDFVPPPDDLTREPLPAGHPRTWGLLTKGTVLEDEPYPLPFFFR
;
A
#
# COMPACT_ATOMS: atom_id res chain seq x y z
N MET A 1 -31.67 -0.29 13.44
CA MET A 1 -30.43 -0.66 14.14
C MET A 1 -29.24 -0.16 13.33
N PRO A 2 -28.21 0.45 13.93
CA PRO A 2 -27.02 0.87 13.19
C PRO A 2 -26.30 -0.35 12.61
N LYS A 3 -25.98 -0.33 11.31
CA LYS A 3 -25.23 -1.41 10.65
C LYS A 3 -23.79 -1.39 11.16
N LYS A 4 -23.31 -2.51 11.69
CA LYS A 4 -21.89 -2.68 12.05
C LYS A 4 -21.05 -2.70 10.77
N ILE A 5 -20.01 -1.87 10.74
CA ILE A 5 -19.05 -1.86 9.62
C ILE A 5 -18.15 -3.09 9.78
N THR A 6 -18.15 -3.96 8.77
CA THR A 6 -17.25 -5.11 8.70
C THR A 6 -16.05 -4.73 7.86
N TRP A 7 -14.88 -4.63 8.50
CA TRP A 7 -13.62 -4.35 7.82
C TRP A 7 -13.04 -5.62 7.23
N THR A 8 -12.74 -5.61 5.93
CA THR A 8 -12.07 -6.73 5.25
C THR A 8 -10.55 -6.56 5.29
N HIS A 9 -9.82 -7.66 5.08
CA HIS A 9 -8.37 -7.61 4.98
C HIS A 9 -7.89 -6.72 3.83
N ALA A 10 -8.57 -6.78 2.67
CA ALA A 10 -8.29 -5.93 1.53
C ALA A 10 -8.45 -4.44 1.87
N GLN A 11 -9.51 -4.08 2.62
CA GLN A 11 -9.73 -2.71 3.09
C GLN A 11 -8.61 -2.23 4.03
N ASP A 12 -8.15 -3.09 4.94
CA ASP A 12 -7.01 -2.78 5.82
C ASP A 12 -5.73 -2.53 5.03
N THR A 13 -5.46 -3.36 4.00
CA THR A 13 -4.30 -3.20 3.13
C THR A 13 -4.34 -1.88 2.37
N ILE A 14 -5.50 -1.52 1.81
CA ILE A 14 -5.70 -0.23 1.13
C ILE A 14 -5.52 0.93 2.10
N LEU A 15 -6.08 0.85 3.32
CA LEU A 15 -5.94 1.90 4.34
C LEU A 15 -4.47 2.11 4.72
N LYS A 16 -3.72 1.02 4.95
CA LYS A 16 -2.28 1.09 5.22
C LYS A 16 -1.50 1.71 4.07
N ARG A 17 -1.81 1.30 2.83
CA ARG A 17 -1.18 1.84 1.63
C ARG A 17 -1.41 3.35 1.51
N LEU A 18 -2.66 3.80 1.61
CA LEU A 18 -3.00 5.23 1.52
C LEU A 18 -2.31 6.06 2.60
N ARG A 19 -2.22 5.54 3.84
CA ARG A 19 -1.44 6.21 4.90
C ARG A 19 0.04 6.27 4.57
N ALA A 20 0.62 5.18 4.06
CA ALA A 20 2.02 5.13 3.63
C ALA A 20 2.31 6.09 2.46
N GLU A 21 1.34 6.31 1.57
CA GLU A 21 1.40 7.30 0.48
C GLU A 21 1.19 8.75 0.97
N GLY A 22 0.89 8.95 2.25
CA GLY A 22 0.76 10.26 2.88
C GLY A 22 -0.65 10.83 2.93
N ALA A 23 -1.68 10.05 2.52
CA ALA A 23 -3.06 10.47 2.57
C ALA A 23 -3.50 10.85 4.00
N SER A 24 -4.30 11.90 4.07
CA SER A 24 -4.98 12.35 5.28
C SER A 24 -6.14 11.41 5.64
N TRP A 25 -6.57 11.46 6.90
CA TRP A 25 -7.73 10.69 7.33
C TRP A 25 -9.02 11.10 6.62
N ASP A 26 -9.12 12.35 6.18
CA ASP A 26 -10.29 12.88 5.49
C ASP A 26 -10.38 12.37 4.05
N GLU A 27 -9.25 12.32 3.33
CA GLU A 27 -9.19 11.70 2.00
C GLU A 27 -9.53 10.21 2.05
N ILE A 28 -9.02 9.50 3.06
CA ILE A 28 -9.33 8.07 3.24
C ILE A 28 -10.81 7.89 3.61
N ALA A 29 -11.38 8.75 4.46
CA ALA A 29 -12.81 8.70 4.79
C ALA A 29 -13.70 8.85 3.56
N LEU A 30 -13.35 9.80 2.68
CA LEU A 30 -14.02 10.00 1.39
C LEU A 30 -13.89 8.77 0.48
N ALA A 31 -12.68 8.21 0.35
CA ALA A 31 -12.42 7.04 -0.50
C ALA A 31 -13.21 5.79 -0.07
N PHE A 32 -13.40 5.59 1.24
CA PHE A 32 -14.13 4.44 1.77
C PHE A 32 -15.63 4.71 1.99
N GLY A 33 -16.09 5.96 1.85
CA GLY A 33 -17.48 6.35 2.17
C GLY A 33 -17.82 6.20 3.66
N TYR A 34 -16.82 6.29 4.54
CA TYR A 34 -16.99 6.15 5.99
C TYR A 34 -16.79 7.47 6.71
N ASN A 35 -17.26 7.54 7.96
CA ASN A 35 -16.93 8.65 8.83
C ASN A 35 -15.43 8.61 9.18
N ARG A 36 -14.79 9.77 9.15
CA ARG A 36 -13.41 10.01 9.59
C ARG A 36 -13.07 9.31 10.90
N LYS A 37 -13.95 9.39 11.92
CA LYS A 37 -13.70 8.78 13.23
C LYS A 37 -13.53 7.26 13.13
N THR A 38 -14.37 6.60 12.35
CA THR A 38 -14.31 5.15 12.11
C THR A 38 -12.99 4.76 11.45
N VAL A 39 -12.53 5.54 10.48
CA VAL A 39 -11.27 5.30 9.77
C VAL A 39 -10.07 5.51 10.69
N ILE A 40 -10.07 6.55 11.53
CA ILE A 40 -9.02 6.80 12.52
C ILE A 40 -8.93 5.65 13.51
N GLU A 41 -10.05 5.23 14.09
CA GLU A 41 -10.09 4.11 15.04
C GLU A 41 -9.56 2.83 14.40
N ARG A 42 -9.97 2.54 13.15
CA ARG A 42 -9.46 1.37 12.42
C ARG A 42 -7.97 1.49 12.13
N GLY A 43 -7.54 2.63 11.62
CA GLY A 43 -6.15 2.90 11.26
C GLY A 43 -5.20 2.75 12.43
N ASN A 44 -5.59 3.27 13.60
CA ASN A 44 -4.83 3.09 14.84
C ASN A 44 -4.75 1.61 15.24
N ARG A 45 -5.85 0.85 15.13
CA ARG A 45 -5.88 -0.57 15.47
C ARG A 45 -4.98 -1.43 14.58
N ILE A 46 -4.82 -1.07 13.31
CA ILE A 46 -4.00 -1.82 12.35
C ILE A 46 -2.58 -1.26 12.19
N GLY A 47 -2.25 -0.15 12.87
CA GLY A 47 -0.94 0.49 12.79
C GLY A 47 -0.68 1.24 11.49
N ALA A 48 -1.69 1.88 10.90
CA ALA A 48 -1.54 2.65 9.67
C ALA A 48 -0.93 4.04 9.96
N ILE A 49 0.38 4.16 9.71
CA ILE A 49 1.19 5.34 10.02
C ILE A 49 1.41 6.15 8.73
N LYS A 50 1.29 7.48 8.82
CA LYS A 50 1.74 8.38 7.75
C LYS A 50 3.24 8.60 7.91
N PRO A 51 4.04 8.45 6.84
CA PRO A 51 5.46 8.77 6.92
C PRO A 51 5.63 10.24 7.31
N PRO A 52 6.72 10.57 8.03
CA PRO A 52 7.10 11.95 8.26
C PRO A 52 7.10 12.75 6.94
N PRO A 53 6.71 14.04 6.95
CA PRO A 53 6.68 14.86 5.73
C PRO A 53 8.02 14.89 4.99
N ASP A 54 9.12 14.85 5.76
CA ASP A 54 10.48 14.88 5.25
C ASP A 54 11.07 13.48 5.03
N PHE A 55 10.23 12.43 5.02
CA PHE A 55 10.70 11.08 4.69
C PHE A 55 11.09 11.02 3.22
N VAL A 56 12.38 11.18 2.97
CA VAL A 56 13.00 10.83 1.71
C VAL A 56 13.42 9.37 1.82
N PRO A 57 12.89 8.45 0.98
CA PRO A 57 13.38 7.07 0.98
C PRO A 57 14.89 7.10 0.71
N PRO A 58 15.69 6.29 1.41
CA PRO A 58 17.12 6.25 1.17
C PRO A 58 17.41 6.03 -0.32
N PRO A 59 18.40 6.74 -0.90
CA PRO A 59 18.86 6.45 -2.25
C PRO A 59 19.16 4.95 -2.40
N ASP A 60 18.94 4.39 -3.59
CA ASP A 60 19.34 3.00 -3.82
C ASP A 60 20.85 2.88 -3.64
N ASP A 61 21.28 1.95 -2.81
CA ASP A 61 22.70 1.60 -2.72
C ASP A 61 23.09 0.90 -4.03
N LEU A 62 23.91 1.56 -4.85
CA LEU A 62 24.38 1.01 -6.12
C LEU A 62 25.37 -0.14 -5.93
N THR A 63 25.88 -0.34 -4.71
CA THR A 63 26.85 -1.38 -4.35
C THR A 63 26.22 -2.62 -3.73
N ARG A 64 24.90 -2.61 -3.47
CA ARG A 64 24.19 -3.76 -2.94
C ARG A 64 24.16 -4.92 -3.95
N GLU A 65 24.04 -6.13 -3.44
CA GLU A 65 23.76 -7.30 -4.28
C GLU A 65 22.45 -7.15 -5.07
N PRO A 66 22.36 -7.72 -6.28
CA PRO A 66 21.15 -7.67 -7.09
C PRO A 66 19.96 -8.27 -6.32
N LEU A 67 18.76 -7.69 -6.51
CA LEU A 67 17.55 -8.24 -5.90
C LEU A 67 17.26 -9.62 -6.52
N PRO A 68 16.66 -10.55 -5.76
CA PRO A 68 16.30 -11.85 -6.29
C PRO A 68 15.38 -11.74 -7.50
N ALA A 69 15.40 -12.77 -8.35
CA ALA A 69 14.48 -12.87 -9.49
C ALA A 69 13.02 -12.79 -9.01
N GLY A 70 12.21 -11.98 -9.70
CA GLY A 70 10.82 -11.73 -9.33
C GLY A 70 10.60 -10.69 -8.23
N HIS A 71 11.66 -10.03 -7.75
CA HIS A 71 11.49 -8.91 -6.83
C HIS A 71 10.68 -7.77 -7.49
N PRO A 72 9.63 -7.22 -6.85
CA PRO A 72 8.73 -6.23 -7.46
C PRO A 72 9.44 -5.01 -8.03
N ARG A 73 10.48 -4.53 -7.33
CA ARG A 73 11.32 -3.41 -7.79
C ARG A 73 12.08 -3.72 -9.09
N THR A 74 12.62 -4.92 -9.24
CA THR A 74 13.31 -5.33 -10.47
C THR A 74 12.32 -5.50 -11.61
N TRP A 75 11.17 -6.12 -11.35
CA TRP A 75 10.11 -6.26 -12.33
C TRP A 75 9.60 -4.90 -12.83
N GLY A 76 9.29 -3.99 -11.91
CA GLY A 76 8.86 -2.63 -12.26
C GLY A 76 9.92 -1.84 -13.04
N LEU A 77 11.22 -2.05 -12.78
CA LEU A 77 12.28 -1.46 -13.60
C LEU A 77 12.33 -2.02 -15.01
N LEU A 78 12.07 -3.32 -15.19
CA LEU A 78 12.07 -3.99 -16.49
C LEU A 78 10.83 -3.64 -17.34
N THR A 79 9.68 -3.44 -16.71
CA THR A 79 8.41 -3.19 -17.41
C THR A 79 8.07 -1.72 -17.56
N LYS A 80 8.86 -0.81 -16.98
CA LYS A 80 8.66 0.64 -17.08
C LYS A 80 8.58 1.10 -18.54
N GLY A 81 7.52 1.82 -18.90
CA GLY A 81 7.28 2.30 -20.25
C GLY A 81 6.83 1.23 -21.26
N THR A 82 6.51 0.01 -20.80
CA THR A 82 5.94 -1.06 -21.61
C THR A 82 4.46 -1.24 -21.32
N VAL A 83 3.78 -2.09 -22.09
CA VAL A 83 2.38 -2.46 -21.83
C VAL A 83 2.17 -3.23 -20.51
N LEU A 84 3.27 -3.64 -19.85
CA LEU A 84 3.27 -4.34 -18.56
C LEU A 84 3.68 -3.41 -17.40
N GLU A 85 3.74 -2.09 -17.63
CA GLU A 85 3.95 -1.12 -16.55
C GLU A 85 2.81 -1.26 -15.51
N ASP A 86 3.17 -1.12 -14.23
CA ASP A 86 2.28 -1.32 -13.06
C ASP A 86 1.73 -2.74 -12.84
N GLU A 87 1.95 -3.70 -13.76
CA GLU A 87 1.61 -5.10 -13.52
C GLU A 87 2.56 -5.74 -12.49
N PRO A 88 2.06 -6.56 -11.54
CA PRO A 88 2.92 -7.28 -10.61
C PRO A 88 3.71 -8.38 -11.31
N TYR A 89 4.81 -8.83 -10.69
CA TYR A 89 5.57 -9.96 -11.23
C TYR A 89 4.67 -11.20 -11.29
N PRO A 90 4.58 -11.90 -12.44
CA PRO A 90 3.77 -13.09 -12.59
C PRO A 90 4.45 -14.25 -11.86
N LEU A 91 4.25 -14.36 -10.55
CA LEU A 91 4.61 -15.57 -9.82
C LEU A 91 3.73 -16.72 -10.36
N PRO A 92 4.29 -17.92 -10.61
CA PRO A 92 3.47 -19.09 -10.85
C PRO A 92 2.65 -19.35 -9.57
N PHE A 93 1.36 -19.02 -9.62
CA PHE A 93 0.42 -19.27 -8.52
C PHE A 93 0.32 -20.78 -8.28
N PHE A 94 0.99 -21.30 -7.25
CA PHE A 94 0.55 -22.54 -6.60
C PHE A 94 -0.68 -22.18 -5.76
N PHE A 95 -1.87 -22.40 -6.31
CA PHE A 95 -3.11 -22.37 -5.53
C PHE A 95 -3.03 -23.42 -4.42
N ARG A 96 -3.37 -23.04 -3.19
CA ARG A 96 -3.87 -23.97 -2.18
C ARG A 96 -5.02 -23.33 -1.43
#